data_AF-X5XFN1-F1
#
_entry.id   AF-X5XFN1-F1
#
_cell.length_a   1.000
_cell.length_b   1.000
_cell.length_c   1.000
_cell.angle_alpha   90.00
_cell.angle_beta   90.00
_cell.angle_gamma   90.00
#
_symmetry.space_group_name_H-M   'P 1'
#
loop_
_entity.id
_entity.type
_entity.pdbx_description
1 polymer ?
#
loop_
_entity_poly.entity_id
_entity_poly.type
_entity_poly.pdbx_seq_one_letter_code
_entity_poly.pdbx_strand_id
1 'polypeptide(L)'
;MDHHRSVAILEDEAFIALERIATLLDARHIPFVVHSASYANSGFHDPIFLQGTWVAKPASPSELRNAIHACLAMANGDDVSWSAEAR
;
A
#
# COMPACT_ATOMS: atom_id res chain seq x y z
N MET A 1 -13.45 -20.62 9.53
CA MET A 1 -12.41 -19.70 10.04
C MET A 1 -12.34 -18.55 9.05
N ASP A 2 -12.92 -17.42 9.41
CA ASP A 2 -12.85 -16.21 8.61
C ASP A 2 -11.38 -15.81 8.50
N HIS A 3 -10.83 -15.82 7.29
CA HIS A 3 -9.48 -15.33 7.06
C HIS A 3 -9.54 -13.83 7.30
N HIS A 4 -9.04 -13.38 8.45
CA HIS A 4 -9.04 -11.97 8.80
C HIS A 4 -8.13 -11.23 7.82
N ARG A 5 -8.74 -10.51 6.87
CA ARG A 5 -8.02 -9.71 5.87
C ARG A 5 -7.59 -8.41 6.51
N SER A 6 -6.28 -8.19 6.56
CA SER A 6 -5.69 -7.00 7.16
C SER A 6 -4.93 -6.20 6.10
N VAL A 7 -5.03 -4.90 6.18
CA VAL A 7 -4.22 -3.94 5.41
C VAL A 7 -3.71 -2.88 6.37
N ALA A 8 -2.44 -2.51 6.24
CA ALA A 8 -1.89 -1.40 7.00
C ALA A 8 -1.86 -0.12 6.16
N ILE A 9 -2.11 1.03 6.79
CA ILE A 9 -1.89 2.34 6.18
C ILE A 9 -0.72 2.97 6.92
N LEU A 10 0.36 3.24 6.20
CA LEU A 10 1.58 3.82 6.72
C LEU A 10 1.65 5.29 6.32
N GLU A 11 1.72 6.18 7.32
CA GLU A 11 1.96 7.60 7.12
C GLU A 11 3.45 7.89 7.29
N ASP A 12 4.05 8.39 6.22
CA ASP A 12 5.50 8.60 6.05
C ASP A 12 6.09 9.69 6.95
N GLU A 13 5.25 10.51 7.59
CA GLU A 13 5.69 11.58 8.53
C GLU A 13 5.79 11.08 9.98
N ALA A 14 5.50 9.79 10.23
CA ALA A 14 5.61 9.22 11.57
C ALA A 14 7.10 8.99 11.91
N PHE A 15 7.62 9.79 12.84
CA PHE A 15 9.00 9.87 13.34
C PHE A 15 9.65 8.56 13.88
N ILE A 16 9.08 7.37 13.65
CA ILE A 16 9.55 6.12 14.26
C ILE A 16 9.57 4.97 13.23
N ALA A 17 10.79 4.53 12.89
CA ALA A 17 11.18 3.24 12.30
C ALA A 17 10.12 2.53 11.42
N LEU A 18 9.49 3.27 10.51
CA LEU A 18 8.38 2.81 9.68
C LEU A 18 8.84 1.68 8.73
N GLU A 19 10.13 1.69 8.36
CA GLU A 19 10.79 0.66 7.56
C GLU A 19 10.75 -0.73 8.24
N ARG A 20 10.85 -0.78 9.57
CA ARG A 20 10.77 -2.05 10.32
C ARG A 20 9.35 -2.59 10.32
N ILE A 21 8.35 -1.72 10.42
CA ILE A 21 6.94 -2.11 10.34
C ILE A 21 6.64 -2.63 8.93
N ALA A 22 7.06 -1.91 7.89
CA ALA A 22 6.89 -2.33 6.50
C ALA A 22 7.56 -3.68 6.23
N THR A 23 8.78 -3.89 6.76
CA THR A 23 9.49 -5.18 6.66
C THR A 23 8.72 -6.33 7.33
N LEU A 24 8.11 -6.07 8.50
CA LEU A 24 7.30 -7.08 9.20
C LEU A 24 5.99 -7.39 8.47
N LEU A 25 5.39 -6.39 7.82
CA LEU A 25 4.17 -6.58 7.02
C LEU A 25 4.48 -7.40 5.77
N ASP A 26 5.56 -7.05 5.06
CA ASP A 26 6.05 -7.78 3.90
C ASP A 26 6.37 -9.25 4.24
N ALA A 27 7.14 -9.49 5.31
CA ALA A 27 7.47 -10.84 5.78
C ALA A 27 6.26 -11.70 6.18
N ARG A 28 5.12 -11.05 6.50
CA ARG A 28 3.85 -11.72 6.84
C ARG A 28 2.87 -11.78 5.67
N HIS A 29 3.27 -11.31 4.49
CA HIS A 29 2.41 -11.17 3.31
C HIS A 29 1.15 -10.34 3.60
N ILE A 30 1.27 -9.32 4.46
CA ILE A 30 0.20 -8.37 4.75
C ILE A 30 0.43 -7.16 3.84
N PRO A 31 -0.49 -6.87 2.91
CA PRO A 31 -0.34 -5.73 2.02
C PRO A 31 -0.46 -4.43 2.81
N PHE A 32 0.20 -3.37 2.34
CA PHE A 32 0.14 -2.06 2.96
C PHE A 32 0.10 -0.93 1.94
N VAL A 33 -0.54 0.17 2.34
CA VAL A 33 -0.61 1.42 1.59
C VAL A 33 0.35 2.42 2.21
N VAL A 34 1.20 3.03 1.39
CA VAL A 34 2.05 4.16 1.76
C VAL A 34 1.32 5.44 1.37
N HIS A 35 0.89 6.21 2.37
CA HIS A 35 0.18 7.47 2.17
C HIS A 35 1.10 8.64 2.55
N SER A 36 1.74 9.25 1.55
CA SER A 36 2.83 10.21 1.73
C SER A 36 2.61 11.49 0.94
N ALA A 37 3.17 12.61 1.43
CA ALA A 37 3.29 13.85 0.66
C ALA A 37 4.47 13.81 -0.34
N SER A 38 5.31 12.78 -0.26
CA SER A 38 6.39 12.48 -1.17
C SER A 38 5.99 11.39 -2.17
N TYR A 39 6.86 11.14 -3.14
CA TYR A 39 6.67 10.13 -4.18
C TYR A 39 7.55 8.91 -3.94
N ALA A 40 7.11 7.74 -4.40
CA ALA A 40 7.84 6.47 -4.27
C ALA A 40 9.27 6.53 -4.82
N ASN A 41 9.45 7.28 -5.91
CA ASN A 41 10.71 7.44 -6.63
C ASN A 41 11.54 8.66 -6.15
N SER A 42 11.22 9.24 -4.99
CA SER A 42 11.95 10.40 -4.47
C SER A 42 13.41 10.09 -4.10
N GLY A 43 13.75 8.81 -3.90
CA GLY A 43 15.10 8.36 -3.52
C GLY A 43 15.45 8.58 -2.04
N PHE A 44 14.53 9.15 -1.25
CA PHE A 44 14.72 9.39 0.19
C PHE A 44 14.13 8.27 1.08
N HIS A 45 13.34 7.39 0.48
CA HIS A 45 12.59 6.34 1.18
C HIS A 45 13.39 5.04 1.23
N ASP A 46 13.21 4.28 2.32
CA ASP A 46 13.70 2.91 2.36
C ASP A 46 13.07 2.09 1.22
N PRO A 47 13.85 1.29 0.46
CA PRO A 47 13.33 0.50 -0.65
C PRO A 47 12.19 -0.45 -0.27
N ILE A 48 12.04 -0.83 1.01
CA ILE A 48 10.91 -1.66 1.46
C ILE A 48 9.56 -1.04 1.12
N PHE A 49 9.46 0.29 1.11
CA PHE A 49 8.22 0.98 0.79
C PHE A 49 7.78 0.80 -0.67
N LEU A 50 8.68 0.35 -1.56
CA LEU A 50 8.34 0.00 -2.94
C LEU A 50 7.47 -1.25 -3.05
N GLN A 51 7.38 -2.06 -1.99
CA GLN A 51 6.48 -3.22 -1.93
C GLN A 51 5.03 -2.82 -1.61
N GLY A 52 4.81 -1.59 -1.14
CA GLY A 52 3.49 -1.06 -0.80
C GLY A 52 2.78 -0.39 -1.98
N THR A 53 1.46 -0.23 -1.86
CA THR A 53 0.69 0.60 -2.80
C THR A 53 0.80 2.06 -2.41
N TRP A 54 1.27 2.92 -3.31
CA TRP A 54 1.47 4.35 -3.02
C TRP A 54 0.23 5.18 -3.32
N VAL A 55 -0.12 6.06 -2.37
CA VAL A 55 -1.15 7.09 -2.53
C VAL A 55 -0.52 8.42 -2.13
N ALA A 56 -0.36 9.33 -3.10
CA ALA A 56 0.24 10.63 -2.86
C ALA A 56 -0.77 11.62 -2.26
N LYS A 57 -0.32 12.47 -1.33
CA LYS A 57 -1.11 13.58 -0.78
C LYS A 57 -1.04 14.81 -1.72
N PRO A 58 -2.12 15.60 -1.82
CA PRO A 58 -3.45 15.31 -1.28
C PRO A 58 -4.13 14.19 -2.10
N ALA A 59 -4.80 13.27 -1.40
CA ALA A 59 -5.62 12.23 -2.01
C ALA A 59 -7.09 12.44 -1.64
N SER A 60 -7.98 12.17 -2.59
CA SER A 60 -9.40 12.03 -2.33
C SER A 60 -9.69 10.78 -1.49
N PRO A 61 -10.78 10.75 -0.71
CA PRO A 61 -11.20 9.54 0.00
C PRO A 61 -11.38 8.33 -0.92
N SER A 62 -11.79 8.55 -2.17
CA SER A 62 -11.93 7.51 -3.18
C SER A 62 -10.61 6.88 -3.60
N GLU A 63 -9.54 7.67 -3.76
CA GLU A 63 -8.23 7.15 -4.15
C GLU A 63 -7.66 6.24 -3.07
N LEU A 64 -7.69 6.69 -1.81
CA LEU A 64 -7.24 5.88 -0.67
C LEU A 64 -8.07 4.60 -0.52
N ARG A 65 -9.40 4.71 -0.64
CA ARG A 65 -10.31 3.55 -0.59
C ARG A 65 -10.01 2.55 -1.71
N ASN A 66 -9.80 3.01 -2.94
CA ASN A 66 -9.53 2.14 -4.07
C ASN A 66 -8.20 1.39 -3.90
N ALA A 67 -7.16 2.07 -3.39
CA ALA A 67 -5.89 1.44 -3.06
C ALA A 67 -6.05 0.34 -2.00
N ILE A 68 -6.82 0.61 -0.94
CA ILE A 68 -7.14 -0.39 0.10
C ILE A 68 -7.85 -1.61 -0.50
N HIS A 69 -8.84 -1.41 -1.37
CA HIS A 69 -9.53 -2.52 -2.02
C HIS A 69 -8.60 -3.33 -2.93
N ALA A 70 -7.70 -2.67 -3.67
CA ALA A 70 -6.72 -3.35 -4.50
C ALA A 70 -5.77 -4.21 -3.66
N CYS A 71 -5.26 -3.68 -2.54
CA CYS A 71 -4.44 -4.44 -1.59
C CYS A 71 -5.15 -5.70 -1.08
N LEU A 72 -6.43 -5.56 -0.70
CA LEU A 72 -7.24 -6.68 -0.20
C LEU A 72 -7.53 -7.73 -1.28
N ALA A 73 -7.69 -7.32 -2.54
CA ALA A 73 -7.89 -8.23 -3.68
C ALA A 73 -6.60 -9.01 -4.03
N MET A 74 -5.44 -8.34 -4.03
CA MET A 74 -4.15 -8.99 -4.30
C MET A 74 -3.77 -10.04 -3.23
N ALA A 75 -4.06 -9.75 -1.96
CA ALA A 75 -3.87 -10.73 -0.88
C ALA A 75 -4.77 -11.97 -1.00
N ASN A 76 -5.76 -11.90 -1.89
CA ASN A 76 -6.76 -12.93 -2.11
C ASN A 76 -6.35 -13.94 -3.21
N GLY A 77 -5.26 -13.68 -3.95
CA GLY A 77 -4.85 -14.47 -5.11
C GLY A 77 -5.79 -14.33 -6.33
N ASP A 78 -6.70 -13.36 -6.27
CA ASP A 78 -7.58 -13.03 -7.38
C ASP A 78 -6.76 -12.22 -8.40
N ASP A 79 -6.44 -12.83 -9.54
CA ASP A 79 -5.83 -12.17 -10.70
C ASP A 79 -6.76 -11.03 -11.16
N VAL A 80 -6.50 -9.81 -10.70
CA VAL A 80 -7.23 -8.62 -11.15
C VAL A 80 -6.68 -8.25 -12.54
N SER A 81 -7.21 -8.93 -13.55
CA SER A 81 -6.99 -8.60 -14.95
C SER A 81 -7.63 -7.24 -15.24
N TRP A 82 -6.82 -6.17 -15.19
CA TRP A 82 -7.22 -4.87 -15.70
C TRP A 82 -7.11 -4.89 -17.23
N SER A 83 -8.23 -5.12 -17.90
CA SER A 83 -8.36 -4.75 -19.31
C SER A 83 -8.27 -3.22 -19.41
N ALA A 84 -7.14 -2.73 -19.88
CA ALA A 84 -6.95 -1.36 -20.28
C ALA A 84 -7.74 -1.08 -21.58
N GLU A 85 -9.04 -0.86 -21.45
CA GLU A 85 -9.87 -0.30 -22.52
C GLU A 85 -10.88 0.68 -21.92
N ALA A 86 -10.57 1.98 -21.98
CA ALA A 86 -11.50 3.01 -22.46
C ALA A 86 -10.87 4.41 -22.42
N ARG A 87 -10.57 4.88 -23.65
CA ARG A 87 -10.51 6.27 -24.15
C ARG A 87 -9.20 7.03 -24.05
#